data_AF-A0A955MDB5-F1
#
_entry.id   AF-A0A955MDB5-F1
#
_cell.length_a   1.000
_cell.length_b   1.000
_cell.length_c   1.000
_cell.angle_alpha   90.00
_cell.angle_beta   90.00
_cell.angle_gamma   90.00
#
_symmetry.space_group_name_H-M   'P 1'
#
loop_
_entity.id
_entity.type
_entity.pdbx_description
1 polymer ?
#
loop_
_entity_poly.entity_id
_entity_poly.type
_entity_poly.pdbx_seq_one_letter_code
_entity_poly.pdbx_strand_id
1 'polypeptide(L)'
;MTAISNKIKKSFNKTGPSSHHKFGTFGGVFTPDVLTILGVIMFLRLGWVVGNAGLLGAILIIVLAKIITICTGLSMSSITTNIKIGAGGPYSIIAKSLGLEAGGSIGIPFYFSQSLSAALYIIGFTEGWLMIFPEHNSVLVSLITAAVLFIISYSGAKHAIRVQYIIFAIIILSVLSFFLTPSAPIDNVTLIGEFEDADFWHVFAIFFPAVTGIMAGANLSGDLKNPRKSIPKGTLSAIGFT
;
A
#
# COMPACT_ATOMS: atom_id res chain seq x y z
N MET A 1 -14.53 -20.08 -52.00
CA MET A 1 -13.91 -18.97 -51.25
C MET A 1 -14.57 -18.65 -49.90
N THR A 2 -15.88 -18.91 -49.72
CA THR A 2 -16.63 -18.57 -48.50
C THR A 2 -16.29 -19.44 -47.28
N ALA A 3 -15.97 -20.72 -47.47
CA ALA A 3 -15.63 -21.64 -46.38
C ALA A 3 -14.25 -21.36 -45.74
N ILE A 4 -13.29 -20.86 -46.53
CA ILE A 4 -11.94 -20.50 -46.06
C ILE A 4 -11.99 -19.17 -45.30
N SER A 5 -12.76 -18.20 -45.78
CA SER A 5 -13.00 -16.93 -45.08
C SER A 5 -13.65 -17.15 -43.70
N ASN A 6 -14.61 -18.07 -43.58
CA ASN A 6 -15.20 -18.42 -42.28
C ASN A 6 -14.25 -19.21 -41.35
N LYS A 7 -13.34 -20.03 -41.90
CA LYS A 7 -12.30 -20.72 -41.11
C LYS A 7 -11.25 -19.73 -40.58
N ILE A 8 -10.88 -18.73 -41.37
CA ILE A 8 -9.96 -17.66 -40.95
C ILE A 8 -10.62 -16.77 -39.88
N LYS A 9 -11.89 -16.38 -40.05
CA LYS A 9 -12.66 -15.67 -39.00
C LYS A 9 -12.80 -16.45 -37.70
N LYS A 10 -12.96 -17.78 -37.76
CA LYS A 10 -12.98 -18.66 -36.57
C LYS A 10 -11.61 -18.84 -35.91
N SER A 11 -10.51 -18.72 -36.67
CA SER A 11 -9.15 -18.80 -36.13
C SER A 11 -8.76 -17.54 -35.36
N PHE A 12 -9.16 -16.36 -35.85
CA PHE A 12 -8.93 -15.07 -35.16
C PHE A 12 -9.83 -14.87 -33.92
N ASN A 13 -10.92 -15.62 -33.77
CA ASN A 13 -11.80 -15.55 -32.60
C ASN A 13 -11.46 -16.56 -31.49
N LYS A 14 -10.40 -17.38 -31.64
CA LYS A 14 -9.99 -18.37 -30.63
C LYS A 14 -8.91 -17.89 -29.65
N THR A 15 -8.52 -16.63 -29.73
CA THR A 15 -7.72 -15.93 -28.71
C THR A 15 -8.57 -14.89 -27.98
N GLY A 16 -9.79 -15.25 -27.59
CA GLY A 16 -10.42 -14.56 -26.46
C GLY A 16 -9.52 -14.74 -25.25
N PRO A 17 -9.23 -13.70 -24.44
CA PRO A 17 -8.42 -13.86 -23.25
C PRO A 17 -9.07 -14.97 -22.43
N SER A 18 -8.26 -15.94 -22.01
CA SER A 18 -8.63 -16.92 -20.99
C SER A 18 -9.43 -16.22 -19.91
N SER A 19 -10.50 -16.85 -19.44
CA SER A 19 -11.38 -16.37 -18.38
C SER A 19 -10.66 -16.31 -17.03
N HIS A 20 -9.52 -15.61 -16.98
CA HIS A 20 -8.90 -15.17 -15.75
C HIS A 20 -9.94 -14.34 -15.02
N HIS A 21 -10.32 -14.85 -13.85
CA HIS A 21 -11.26 -14.20 -12.95
C HIS A 21 -10.64 -12.90 -12.46
N LYS A 22 -10.80 -11.83 -13.23
CA LYS A 22 -10.28 -10.50 -12.92
C LYS A 22 -10.78 -10.03 -11.56
N PHE A 23 -9.99 -9.25 -10.84
CA PHE A 23 -10.30 -8.79 -9.49
C PHE A 23 -11.32 -7.63 -9.48
N GLY A 24 -12.12 -7.58 -8.43
CA GLY A 24 -13.04 -6.46 -8.17
C GLY A 24 -12.34 -5.32 -7.43
N THR A 25 -13.09 -4.25 -7.16
CA THR A 25 -12.58 -3.07 -6.43
C THR A 25 -12.11 -3.39 -5.02
N PHE A 26 -12.84 -4.24 -4.29
CA PHE A 26 -12.52 -4.56 -2.91
C PHE A 26 -11.18 -5.32 -2.81
N GLY A 27 -11.12 -6.54 -3.33
CA GLY A 27 -9.90 -7.35 -3.25
C GLY A 27 -8.74 -6.90 -4.12
N GLY A 28 -9.01 -6.17 -5.22
CA GLY A 28 -7.97 -5.77 -6.17
C GLY A 28 -7.41 -4.38 -5.95
N VAL A 29 -8.07 -3.52 -5.16
CA VAL A 29 -7.60 -2.14 -4.91
C VAL A 29 -7.70 -1.78 -3.44
N PHE A 30 -8.90 -1.83 -2.85
CA PHE A 30 -9.10 -1.41 -1.46
C PHE A 30 -8.28 -2.23 -0.47
N THR A 31 -8.38 -3.56 -0.48
CA THR A 31 -7.63 -4.41 0.46
C THR A 31 -6.10 -4.25 0.26
N PRO A 32 -5.56 -4.16 -0.97
CA PRO A 32 -4.14 -3.85 -1.17
C PRO A 32 -3.73 -2.50 -0.58
N ASP A 33 -4.48 -1.45 -0.88
CA ASP A 33 -4.15 -0.10 -0.43
C ASP A 33 -4.25 0.01 1.10
N VAL A 34 -5.28 -0.58 1.73
CA VAL A 34 -5.40 -0.53 3.20
C VAL A 34 -4.27 -1.31 3.87
N LEU A 35 -3.86 -2.46 3.34
CA LEU A 35 -2.77 -3.24 3.92
C LEU A 35 -1.38 -2.61 3.76
N THR A 36 -1.18 -1.80 2.72
CA THR A 36 0.07 -1.05 2.55
C THR A 36 0.11 0.21 3.38
N ILE A 37 -1.04 0.82 3.68
CA ILE A 37 -1.14 1.98 4.58
C ILE A 37 -1.05 1.52 6.06
N LEU A 38 -1.83 0.51 6.46
CA LEU A 38 -1.82 -0.05 7.83
C LEU A 38 -0.62 -1.00 8.04
N GLY A 39 0.58 -0.43 7.94
CA GLY A 39 1.84 -1.15 8.04
C GLY A 39 2.52 -1.07 9.40
N VAL A 40 3.80 -1.45 9.39
CA VAL A 40 4.70 -1.45 10.56
C VAL A 40 4.69 -0.12 11.32
N ILE A 41 4.70 1.02 10.61
CA ILE A 41 4.82 2.34 11.24
C ILE A 41 3.64 2.65 12.16
N MET A 42 2.42 2.21 11.79
CA MET A 42 1.25 2.39 12.65
C MET A 42 1.43 1.69 14.00
N PHE A 43 1.98 0.48 14.02
CA PHE A 43 2.15 -0.30 15.24
C PHE A 43 3.40 0.07 16.03
N LEU A 44 4.54 0.29 15.37
CA LEU A 44 5.84 0.46 16.03
C LEU A 44 6.24 1.92 16.27
N ARG A 45 5.61 2.89 15.59
CA ARG A 45 6.05 4.28 15.62
C ARG A 45 4.98 5.27 16.03
N LEU A 46 3.68 4.94 15.91
CA LEU A 46 2.62 5.87 16.30
C LEU A 46 2.74 6.31 17.77
N GLY A 47 3.07 5.38 18.68
CA GLY A 47 3.31 5.71 20.09
C GLY A 47 4.47 6.69 20.30
N TRP A 48 5.59 6.48 19.58
CA TRP A 48 6.75 7.38 19.63
C TRP A 48 6.45 8.77 19.04
N VAL A 49 5.65 8.84 17.96
CA VAL A 49 5.17 10.10 17.37
C VAL A 49 4.32 10.88 18.36
N VAL A 50 3.37 10.22 19.02
CA VAL A 50 2.52 10.85 20.06
C VAL A 50 3.35 11.26 21.27
N GLY A 51 4.36 10.47 21.65
CA GLY A 51 5.28 10.80 22.75
C GLY A 51 6.07 12.09 22.48
N ASN A 52 6.62 12.24 21.27
CA ASN A 52 7.43 13.41 20.91
C ASN A 52 6.59 14.66 20.61
N ALA A 53 5.51 14.52 19.83
CA ALA A 53 4.72 15.65 19.34
C ALA A 53 3.55 16.03 20.27
N GLY A 54 3.20 15.19 21.25
CA GLY A 54 1.97 15.31 22.03
C GLY A 54 0.71 15.02 21.19
N LEU A 55 -0.47 15.12 21.80
CA LEU A 55 -1.73 14.79 21.13
C LEU A 55 -2.04 15.69 19.93
N LEU A 56 -2.00 17.00 20.11
CA LEU A 56 -2.30 17.97 19.04
C LEU A 56 -1.21 17.98 17.96
N GLY A 57 0.06 17.84 18.35
CA GLY A 57 1.16 17.77 17.40
C GLY A 57 1.09 16.51 16.54
N ALA A 58 0.75 15.35 17.14
CA ALA A 58 0.54 14.12 16.38
C ALA A 58 -0.67 14.22 15.44
N ILE A 59 -1.79 14.80 15.89
CA ILE A 59 -2.96 15.05 15.02
C ILE A 59 -2.57 15.96 13.85
N LEU A 60 -1.79 17.02 14.08
CA LEU A 60 -1.32 17.91 13.02
C LEU A 60 -0.47 17.17 11.98
N ILE A 61 0.46 16.31 12.43
CA ILE A 61 1.29 15.46 11.57
C ILE A 61 0.43 14.54 10.71
N ILE A 62 -0.56 13.87 11.33
CA ILE A 62 -1.48 12.96 10.65
C ILE A 62 -2.31 13.71 9.60
N VAL A 63 -2.88 14.86 9.95
CA VAL A 63 -3.69 15.68 9.05
C VAL A 63 -2.85 16.17 7.86
N LEU A 64 -1.65 16.67 8.11
CA LEU A 64 -0.75 17.13 7.05
C LEU A 64 -0.39 15.99 6.10
N ALA A 65 -0.06 14.82 6.64
CA ALA A 65 0.24 13.63 5.85
C ALA A 65 -0.97 13.16 5.02
N LYS A 66 -2.19 13.21 5.60
CA LYS A 66 -3.43 12.84 4.91
C LYS A 66 -3.84 13.82 3.82
N ILE A 67 -3.58 15.12 3.98
CA ILE A 67 -3.83 16.10 2.90
C ILE A 67 -3.00 15.75 1.67
N ILE A 68 -1.71 15.42 1.85
CA ILE A 68 -0.82 15.04 0.73
C ILE A 68 -1.35 13.80 0.00
N THR A 69 -1.80 12.78 0.75
CA THR A 69 -2.27 11.53 0.16
C THR A 69 -3.65 11.66 -0.49
N ILE A 70 -4.55 12.45 0.09
CA ILE A 70 -5.85 12.79 -0.53
C ILE A 70 -5.63 13.54 -1.84
N CYS A 71 -4.79 14.58 -1.86
CA CYS A 71 -4.47 15.31 -3.09
C CYS A 71 -3.88 14.38 -4.16
N THR A 72 -2.97 13.49 -3.77
CA THR A 72 -2.37 12.50 -4.68
C THR A 72 -3.40 11.49 -5.19
N GLY A 73 -4.28 10.99 -4.32
CA GLY A 73 -5.35 10.06 -4.66
C GLY A 73 -6.40 10.67 -5.60
N LEU A 74 -6.74 11.95 -5.41
CA LEU A 74 -7.61 12.71 -6.31
C LEU A 74 -6.95 12.93 -7.68
N SER A 75 -5.67 13.30 -7.70
CA SER A 75 -4.89 13.42 -8.94
C SER A 75 -4.86 12.11 -9.71
N MET A 76 -4.55 11.00 -9.03
CA MET A 76 -4.56 9.66 -9.62
C MET A 76 -5.96 9.26 -10.12
N SER A 77 -7.02 9.65 -9.42
CA SER A 77 -8.41 9.43 -9.83
C SER A 77 -8.75 10.17 -11.13
N SER A 78 -8.29 11.41 -11.27
CA SER A 78 -8.44 12.19 -12.50
C SER A 78 -7.71 11.55 -13.68
N ILE A 79 -6.44 11.17 -13.47
CA ILE A 79 -5.61 10.51 -14.50
C ILE A 79 -6.26 9.20 -14.97
N THR A 80 -6.66 8.34 -14.03
CA THR A 80 -7.22 7.01 -14.34
C THR A 80 -8.59 7.06 -14.99
N THR A 81 -9.39 8.09 -14.70
CA THR A 81 -10.70 8.25 -15.35
C THR A 81 -10.58 8.78 -16.78
N ASN A 82 -9.50 9.47 -17.14
CA ASN A 82 -9.33 10.06 -18.48
C ASN A 82 -8.77 9.09 -19.55
N ILE A 83 -8.07 8.03 -19.15
CA ILE A 83 -7.37 7.13 -20.11
C ILE A 83 -7.96 5.72 -20.21
N LYS A 84 -7.62 5.01 -21.29
CA LYS A 84 -7.83 3.55 -21.39
C LYS A 84 -6.73 2.82 -20.62
N ILE A 85 -7.09 2.31 -19.44
CA ILE A 85 -6.17 1.57 -18.58
C ILE A 85 -6.01 0.13 -19.09
N GLY A 86 -4.76 -0.32 -19.15
CA GLY A 86 -4.39 -1.70 -19.43
C GLY A 86 -3.44 -2.25 -18.37
N ALA A 87 -2.78 -3.37 -18.69
CA ALA A 87 -1.68 -3.88 -17.88
C ALA A 87 -0.50 -2.89 -17.88
N GLY A 88 0.28 -2.90 -16.79
CA GLY A 88 1.50 -2.09 -16.64
C GLY A 88 1.56 -1.17 -15.42
N GLY A 89 0.55 -1.19 -14.55
CA GLY A 89 0.60 -0.50 -13.25
C GLY A 89 0.67 1.04 -13.32
N PRO A 90 1.09 1.70 -12.22
CA PRO A 90 1.14 3.15 -12.10
C PRO A 90 2.01 3.82 -13.17
N TYR A 91 3.17 3.26 -13.49
CA TYR A 91 4.05 3.80 -14.54
C TYR A 91 3.33 3.89 -15.90
N SER A 92 2.67 2.80 -16.32
CA SER A 92 1.93 2.79 -17.58
C SER A 92 0.75 3.77 -17.57
N ILE A 93 0.08 3.93 -16.43
CA ILE A 93 -1.03 4.88 -16.27
C ILE A 93 -0.52 6.32 -16.42
N ILE A 94 0.56 6.68 -15.72
CA ILE A 94 1.14 8.03 -15.76
C ILE A 94 1.69 8.33 -17.17
N ALA A 95 2.50 7.43 -17.74
CA ALA A 95 3.11 7.63 -19.04
C ALA A 95 2.08 7.81 -20.18
N LYS A 96 0.94 7.10 -20.12
CA LYS A 96 -0.14 7.24 -21.11
C LYS A 96 -0.94 8.53 -20.97
N SER A 97 -0.99 9.11 -19.78
CA SER A 97 -1.78 10.33 -19.52
C SER A 97 -0.97 11.61 -19.61
N LEU A 98 0.31 11.58 -19.18
CA LEU A 98 1.16 12.76 -19.04
C LEU A 98 2.38 12.74 -19.96
N GLY A 99 2.57 11.67 -20.74
CA GLY A 99 3.73 11.50 -21.62
C GLY A 99 4.89 10.76 -20.94
N LEU A 100 5.84 10.33 -21.76
CA LEU A 100 6.98 9.51 -21.34
C LEU A 100 7.94 10.26 -20.41
N GLU A 101 8.08 11.58 -20.59
CA GLU A 101 8.95 12.44 -19.78
C GLU A 101 8.47 12.43 -18.32
N ALA A 102 7.20 12.79 -18.09
CA ALA A 102 6.59 12.74 -16.75
C ALA A 102 6.55 11.30 -16.19
N GLY A 103 6.27 10.31 -17.04
CA GLY A 103 6.30 8.89 -16.66
C GLY A 103 7.66 8.45 -16.13
N GLY A 104 8.76 8.82 -16.81
CA GLY A 104 10.12 8.52 -16.38
C GLY A 104 10.52 9.26 -15.11
N SER A 105 10.26 10.58 -15.06
CA SER A 105 10.61 11.44 -13.92
C SER A 105 9.93 11.01 -12.61
N ILE A 106 8.70 10.50 -12.66
CA ILE A 106 7.98 9.99 -11.48
C ILE A 106 8.27 8.49 -11.26
N GLY A 107 8.36 7.71 -12.34
CA GLY A 107 8.48 6.26 -12.28
C GLY A 107 9.81 5.76 -11.72
N ILE A 108 10.93 6.42 -12.06
CA ILE A 108 12.25 6.01 -11.58
C ILE A 108 12.35 6.18 -10.05
N PRO A 109 12.06 7.36 -9.46
CA PRO A 109 12.03 7.50 -8.00
C PRO A 109 11.03 6.55 -7.32
N PHE A 110 9.85 6.35 -7.92
CA PHE A 110 8.86 5.42 -7.38
C PHE A 110 9.40 3.98 -7.31
N TYR A 111 10.11 3.51 -8.34
CA TYR A 111 10.73 2.18 -8.33
C TYR A 111 11.76 2.01 -7.19
N PHE A 112 12.62 3.01 -6.97
CA PHE A 112 13.56 3.00 -5.84
C PHE A 112 12.84 3.05 -4.49
N SER A 113 11.79 3.88 -4.38
CA SER A 113 10.95 3.96 -3.19
C SER A 113 10.33 2.61 -2.83
N GLN A 114 9.85 1.84 -3.81
CA GLN A 114 9.28 0.51 -3.55
C GLN A 114 10.34 -0.47 -3.04
N SER A 115 11.56 -0.42 -3.55
CA SER A 115 12.67 -1.26 -3.08
C SER A 115 13.05 -0.92 -1.62
N LEU A 116 13.16 0.38 -1.31
CA LEU A 116 13.44 0.84 0.06
C LEU A 116 12.28 0.53 1.02
N SER A 117 11.04 0.63 0.55
CA SER A 117 9.86 0.28 1.33
C SER A 117 9.84 -1.20 1.70
N ALA A 118 10.22 -2.10 0.78
CA ALA A 118 10.35 -3.52 1.09
C ALA A 118 11.39 -3.76 2.20
N ALA A 119 12.54 -3.09 2.15
CA ALA A 119 13.56 -3.16 3.20
C ALA A 119 13.03 -2.64 4.55
N LEU A 120 12.33 -1.50 4.55
CA LEU A 120 11.70 -0.92 5.74
C LEU A 120 10.73 -1.91 6.40
N TYR A 121 9.89 -2.59 5.62
CA TYR A 121 8.96 -3.57 6.16
C TYR A 121 9.64 -4.83 6.71
N ILE A 122 10.74 -5.29 6.10
CA ILE A 122 11.54 -6.42 6.61
C ILE A 122 12.21 -6.06 7.94
N ILE A 123 12.79 -4.86 8.03
CA ILE A 123 13.40 -4.36 9.28
C ILE A 123 12.33 -4.20 10.35
N GLY A 124 11.17 -3.63 10.00
CA GLY A 124 10.04 -3.49 10.90
C GLY A 124 9.52 -4.82 11.45
N PHE A 125 9.39 -5.83 10.58
CA PHE A 125 9.05 -7.19 11.01
C PHE A 125 10.11 -7.76 11.96
N THR A 126 11.39 -7.56 11.64
CA THR A 126 12.51 -8.02 12.47
C THR A 126 12.47 -7.39 13.86
N GLU A 127 12.19 -6.08 13.96
CA GLU A 127 12.03 -5.38 15.23
C GLU A 127 10.87 -5.98 16.05
N GLY A 128 9.70 -6.18 15.44
CA GLY A 128 8.56 -6.83 16.09
C GLY A 128 8.85 -8.28 16.51
N TRP A 129 9.62 -9.02 15.73
CA TRP A 129 10.05 -10.38 16.06
C TRP A 129 10.93 -10.42 17.30
N LEU A 130 11.89 -9.49 17.41
CA LEU A 130 12.82 -9.41 18.53
C LEU A 130 12.15 -8.97 19.84
N MET A 131 11.01 -8.26 19.77
CA MET A 131 10.19 -8.00 20.98
C MET A 131 9.67 -9.30 21.61
N ILE A 132 9.44 -10.34 20.80
CA ILE A 132 8.96 -11.65 21.27
C ILE A 132 10.13 -12.60 21.53
N PHE A 133 11.16 -12.56 20.70
CA PHE A 133 12.34 -13.42 20.78
C PHE A 133 13.65 -12.61 20.80
N PRO A 134 14.03 -12.03 21.95
CA PRO A 134 15.17 -11.09 22.05
C PRO A 134 16.54 -11.70 21.73
N GLU A 135 16.71 -13.01 21.96
CA GLU A 135 17.98 -13.72 21.77
C GLU A 135 18.33 -14.00 20.30
N HIS A 136 17.40 -13.81 19.38
CA HIS A 136 17.65 -14.08 17.97
C HIS A 136 18.49 -12.96 17.31
N ASN A 137 19.38 -13.34 16.39
CA ASN A 137 20.20 -12.37 15.66
C ASN A 137 19.35 -11.60 14.63
N SER A 138 19.35 -10.26 14.74
CA SER A 138 18.57 -9.35 13.87
C SER A 138 18.90 -9.49 12.37
N VAL A 139 20.19 -9.61 12.03
CA VAL A 139 20.65 -9.74 10.64
C VAL A 139 20.19 -11.07 10.06
N LEU A 140 20.25 -12.14 10.84
CA LEU A 140 19.82 -13.46 10.38
C LEU A 140 18.30 -13.51 10.15
N VAL A 141 17.50 -12.94 11.07
CA VAL A 141 16.04 -12.86 10.91
C VAL A 141 15.66 -12.08 9.66
N SER A 142 16.23 -10.88 9.47
CA SER A 142 15.95 -10.04 8.31
C SER A 142 16.34 -10.71 6.98
N LEU A 143 17.49 -11.39 6.91
CA LEU A 143 17.92 -12.14 5.72
C LEU A 143 16.99 -13.32 5.41
N ILE A 144 16.56 -14.07 6.42
CA ILE A 144 15.61 -15.17 6.25
C ILE A 144 14.26 -14.62 5.78
N THR A 145 13.74 -13.57 6.41
CA THR A 145 12.48 -12.93 5.99
C THR A 145 12.56 -12.45 4.54
N ALA A 146 13.66 -11.79 4.15
CA ALA A 146 13.89 -11.36 2.78
C ALA A 146 13.88 -12.54 1.79
N ALA A 147 14.58 -13.63 2.11
CA ALA A 147 14.62 -14.83 1.27
C ALA A 147 13.25 -15.49 1.13
N VAL A 148 12.49 -15.61 2.23
CA VAL A 148 11.13 -16.18 2.22
C VAL A 148 10.20 -15.32 1.37
N LEU A 149 10.20 -13.99 1.57
CA LEU A 149 9.38 -13.07 0.78
C LEU A 149 9.75 -13.09 -0.70
N PHE A 150 11.04 -13.23 -1.03
CA PHE A 150 11.50 -13.37 -2.41
C PHE A 150 10.94 -14.65 -3.06
N ILE A 151 10.98 -15.78 -2.36
CA ILE A 151 10.41 -17.06 -2.84
C ILE A 151 8.89 -16.95 -3.04
N ILE A 152 8.18 -16.34 -2.07
CA ILE A 152 6.72 -16.14 -2.18
C ILE A 152 6.39 -15.23 -3.36
N SER A 153 7.14 -14.14 -3.53
CA SER A 153 6.96 -13.21 -4.64
C SER A 153 7.19 -13.87 -6.00
N TYR A 154 8.09 -14.87 -6.08
CA TYR A 154 8.32 -15.63 -7.29
C TYR A 154 7.16 -16.60 -7.63
N SER A 155 6.42 -17.07 -6.63
CA SER A 155 5.36 -18.09 -6.78
C SER A 155 4.04 -17.56 -7.39
N GLY A 156 3.93 -16.26 -7.64
CA GLY A 156 2.85 -15.65 -8.43
C GLY A 156 1.69 -15.05 -7.63
N ALA A 157 1.13 -13.96 -8.16
CA ALA A 157 0.20 -13.06 -7.48
C ALA A 157 -1.15 -13.68 -7.03
N LYS A 158 -1.55 -14.82 -7.59
CA LYS A 158 -2.88 -15.42 -7.31
C LYS A 158 -2.98 -15.97 -5.89
N HIS A 159 -1.90 -16.52 -5.34
CA HIS A 159 -1.87 -16.99 -3.96
C HIS A 159 -1.85 -15.82 -2.97
N ALA A 160 -1.14 -14.74 -3.33
CA ALA A 160 -1.01 -13.54 -2.50
C ALA A 160 -2.38 -12.94 -2.12
N ILE A 161 -3.32 -12.82 -3.07
CA ILE A 161 -4.63 -12.19 -2.81
C ILE A 161 -5.51 -12.98 -1.83
N ARG A 162 -5.41 -14.31 -1.80
CA ARG A 162 -6.15 -15.11 -0.80
C ARG A 162 -5.56 -14.92 0.59
N VAL A 163 -4.23 -14.95 0.71
CA VAL A 163 -3.51 -14.69 1.95
C VAL A 163 -3.80 -13.27 2.46
N GLN A 164 -3.94 -12.33 1.53
CA GLN A 164 -4.21 -10.94 1.82
C GLN A 164 -5.49 -10.71 2.63
N TYR A 165 -6.58 -11.45 2.35
CA TYR A 165 -7.80 -11.34 3.16
C TYR A 165 -7.60 -11.84 4.59
N ILE A 166 -6.76 -12.87 4.78
CA ILE A 166 -6.41 -13.37 6.11
C ILE A 166 -5.60 -12.31 6.86
N ILE A 167 -4.60 -11.71 6.21
CA ILE A 167 -3.80 -10.63 6.80
C ILE A 167 -4.70 -9.44 7.17
N PHE A 168 -5.61 -9.04 6.29
CA PHE A 168 -6.56 -7.96 6.55
C PHE A 168 -7.43 -8.25 7.77
N ALA A 169 -7.97 -9.46 7.89
CA ALA A 169 -8.74 -9.86 9.07
C ALA A 169 -7.90 -9.78 10.36
N ILE A 170 -6.65 -10.24 10.32
CA ILE A 170 -5.73 -10.19 11.48
C ILE A 170 -5.44 -8.74 11.88
N ILE A 171 -5.16 -7.84 10.92
CA ILE A 171 -4.90 -6.43 11.21
C ILE A 171 -6.13 -5.76 11.82
N ILE A 172 -7.32 -5.99 11.27
CA ILE A 172 -8.56 -5.44 11.85
C ILE A 172 -8.77 -5.96 13.27
N LEU A 173 -8.57 -7.25 13.51
CA LEU A 173 -8.66 -7.82 14.86
C LEU A 173 -7.61 -7.22 15.82
N SER A 174 -6.40 -6.97 15.33
CA SER A 174 -5.34 -6.32 16.11
C SER A 174 -5.71 -4.88 16.49
N VAL A 175 -6.25 -4.10 15.55
CA VAL A 175 -6.74 -2.74 15.82
C VAL A 175 -7.91 -2.76 16.80
N LEU A 176 -8.87 -3.69 16.65
CA LEU A 176 -9.97 -3.85 17.59
C LEU A 176 -9.48 -4.23 18.99
N SER A 177 -8.47 -5.11 19.10
CA SER A 177 -7.85 -5.48 20.38
C SER A 177 -7.29 -4.26 21.11
N PHE A 178 -6.71 -3.29 20.38
CA PHE A 178 -6.20 -2.06 20.98
C PHE A 178 -7.33 -1.23 21.62
N PHE A 179 -8.48 -1.08 20.94
CA PHE A 179 -9.64 -0.36 21.48
C PHE A 179 -10.33 -1.06 22.65
N LEU A 180 -10.25 -2.39 22.73
CA LEU A 180 -10.82 -3.17 23.83
C LEU A 180 -9.89 -3.26 25.05
N THR A 181 -8.63 -2.84 24.92
CA THR A 181 -7.66 -2.89 26.01
C THR A 181 -8.03 -1.84 27.07
N PRO A 182 -8.23 -2.23 28.35
CA PRO A 182 -8.53 -1.27 29.41
C PRO A 182 -7.39 -0.24 29.55
N SER A 183 -7.74 1.04 29.50
CA SER A 183 -6.78 2.12 29.72
C SER A 183 -6.71 2.50 31.20
N ALA A 184 -5.49 2.69 31.70
CA ALA A 184 -5.30 3.33 32.99
C ALA A 184 -5.79 4.80 32.93
N PRO A 185 -6.33 5.36 34.02
CA PRO A 185 -6.69 6.77 34.05
C PRO A 185 -5.46 7.63 33.75
N ILE A 186 -5.58 8.51 32.75
CA ILE A 186 -4.51 9.44 32.35
C ILE A 186 -4.74 10.73 33.12
N ASP A 187 -3.87 11.02 34.09
CA ASP A 187 -4.00 12.20 34.95
C ASP A 187 -3.65 13.52 34.22
N ASN A 188 -2.72 13.49 33.27
CA ASN A 188 -2.32 14.65 32.47
C ASN A 188 -2.09 14.26 31.01
N VAL A 189 -2.84 14.88 30.09
CA VAL A 189 -2.66 14.70 28.65
C VAL A 189 -1.73 15.79 28.13
N THR A 190 -0.56 15.40 27.65
CA THR A 190 0.35 16.30 26.94
C THR A 190 -0.25 16.69 25.59
N LEU A 191 -0.78 17.92 25.51
CA LEU A 191 -1.40 18.43 24.28
C LEU A 191 -0.37 18.74 23.20
N ILE A 192 0.73 19.41 23.57
CA ILE A 192 1.85 19.71 22.68
C ILE A 192 3.09 19.14 23.34
N GLY A 193 3.79 18.25 22.63
CA GLY A 193 5.02 17.64 23.11
C GLY A 193 6.22 18.55 22.91
N GLU A 194 7.30 18.24 23.62
CA GLU A 194 8.53 19.05 23.65
C GLU A 194 9.51 18.67 22.53
N PHE A 195 9.21 17.65 21.71
CA PHE A 195 10.10 17.17 20.64
C PHE A 195 11.49 16.77 21.15
N GLU A 196 11.53 16.03 22.27
CA GLU A 196 12.76 15.69 23.00
C GLU A 196 13.75 14.86 22.17
N ASP A 197 13.27 13.84 21.43
CA ASP A 197 14.14 12.97 20.63
C ASP A 197 14.40 13.52 19.22
N ALA A 198 13.46 14.29 18.67
CA ALA A 198 13.46 14.69 17.27
C ALA A 198 12.56 15.89 17.01
N ASP A 199 12.99 16.79 16.11
CA ASP A 199 12.18 17.93 15.69
C ASP A 199 10.90 17.52 14.92
N PHE A 200 10.00 18.48 14.71
CA PHE A 200 8.73 18.26 14.01
C PHE A 200 8.89 17.57 12.65
N TRP A 201 9.87 17.99 11.84
CA TRP A 201 10.05 17.47 10.48
C TRP A 201 10.63 16.06 10.46
N HIS A 202 11.50 15.72 11.42
CA HIS A 202 12.00 14.37 11.61
C HIS A 202 10.88 13.43 12.07
N VAL A 203 10.05 13.84 13.03
CA VAL A 203 8.88 13.05 13.45
C VAL A 203 7.91 12.85 12.29
N PHE A 204 7.64 13.91 11.51
CA PHE A 204 6.84 13.82 10.30
C PHE A 204 7.44 12.84 9.28
N ALA A 205 8.76 12.91 9.02
CA ALA A 205 9.43 12.03 8.08
C ALA A 205 9.38 10.54 8.49
N ILE A 206 9.46 10.25 9.79
CA ILE A 206 9.32 8.88 10.33
C ILE A 206 7.88 8.39 10.20
N PHE A 207 6.89 9.28 10.40
CA PHE A 207 5.48 8.94 10.27
C PHE A 207 5.04 8.79 8.81
N PHE A 208 5.59 9.60 7.89
CA PHE A 208 5.09 9.73 6.51
C PHE A 208 4.94 8.41 5.75
N PRO A 209 5.87 7.43 5.84
CA PRO A 209 5.68 6.13 5.20
C PRO A 209 4.38 5.41 5.60
N ALA A 210 3.81 5.68 6.79
CA ALA A 210 2.54 5.12 7.24
C ALA A 210 1.33 5.52 6.38
N VAL A 211 1.39 6.67 5.70
CA VAL A 211 0.28 7.10 4.83
C VAL A 211 0.55 6.84 3.35
N THR A 212 1.74 6.34 3.02
CA THR A 212 2.11 5.98 1.64
C THR A 212 1.47 4.65 1.22
N GLY A 213 1.77 4.16 0.01
CA GLY A 213 1.27 2.86 -0.44
C GLY A 213 -0.11 2.89 -1.10
N ILE A 214 -0.69 4.08 -1.32
CA ILE A 214 -1.98 4.28 -2.01
C ILE A 214 -2.01 3.81 -3.48
N MET A 215 -0.88 3.37 -4.02
CA MET A 215 -0.73 2.86 -5.40
C MET A 215 -0.67 1.32 -5.47
N ALA A 216 -0.79 0.61 -4.35
CA ALA A 216 -0.68 -0.85 -4.32
C ALA A 216 -1.75 -1.53 -5.20
N GLY A 217 -2.99 -1.04 -5.14
CA GLY A 217 -4.09 -1.49 -5.98
C GLY A 217 -3.92 -1.13 -7.46
N ALA A 218 -3.27 0.00 -7.74
CA ALA A 218 -2.97 0.41 -9.11
C ALA A 218 -1.90 -0.49 -9.77
N ASN A 219 -1.03 -1.16 -9.00
CA ASN A 219 -0.08 -2.15 -9.53
C ASN A 219 -0.79 -3.35 -10.17
N LEU A 220 -2.04 -3.64 -9.76
CA LEU A 220 -2.86 -4.73 -10.29
C LEU A 220 -3.75 -4.27 -11.47
N SER A 221 -3.47 -3.13 -12.10
CA SER A 221 -4.34 -2.52 -13.13
C SER A 221 -4.71 -3.45 -14.29
N GLY A 222 -3.82 -4.38 -14.67
CA GLY A 222 -4.06 -5.37 -15.72
C GLY A 222 -5.06 -6.46 -15.34
N ASP A 223 -5.14 -6.75 -14.03
CA ASP A 223 -5.91 -7.86 -13.48
C ASP A 223 -7.27 -7.43 -12.95
N LEU A 224 -7.58 -6.12 -12.94
CA LEU A 224 -8.87 -5.59 -12.51
C LEU A 224 -9.95 -5.76 -13.59
N LYS A 225 -11.19 -6.06 -13.15
CA LYS A 225 -12.37 -6.12 -14.04
C LYS A 225 -12.63 -4.78 -14.72
N ASN A 226 -12.61 -3.69 -13.94
CA ASN A 226 -12.90 -2.33 -14.39
C ASN A 226 -11.91 -1.33 -13.78
N PRO A 227 -10.65 -1.25 -14.25
CA PRO A 227 -9.61 -0.44 -13.62
C PRO A 227 -9.99 1.05 -13.49
N ARG A 228 -10.65 1.62 -14.52
CA ARG A 228 -11.08 3.04 -14.55
C ARG A 228 -12.07 3.41 -13.44
N LYS A 229 -12.82 2.43 -12.90
CA LYS A 229 -13.76 2.63 -11.79
C LYS A 229 -13.21 2.11 -10.48
N SER A 230 -12.47 1.00 -10.51
CA SER A 230 -11.95 0.33 -9.33
C SER A 230 -10.80 1.09 -8.69
N ILE A 231 -9.86 1.66 -9.45
CA ILE A 231 -8.73 2.39 -8.89
C ILE A 231 -9.21 3.64 -8.12
N PRO A 232 -9.98 4.58 -8.73
CA PRO A 232 -10.45 5.76 -7.98
C PRO A 232 -11.24 5.41 -6.73
N LYS A 233 -12.21 4.49 -6.85
CA LYS A 233 -13.09 4.13 -5.74
C LYS A 233 -12.32 3.41 -4.63
N GLY A 234 -11.50 2.43 -5.00
CA GLY A 234 -10.74 1.63 -4.05
C GLY A 234 -9.74 2.48 -3.29
N THR A 235 -8.92 3.26 -4.00
CA THR A 235 -7.88 4.09 -3.38
C THR A 235 -8.47 5.19 -2.50
N LEU A 236 -9.48 5.93 -2.96
CA LEU A 236 -10.11 6.96 -2.12
C LEU A 236 -10.84 6.36 -0.90
N SER A 237 -11.48 5.20 -1.06
CA SER A 237 -12.09 4.50 0.08
C SER A 237 -11.06 3.98 1.08
N ALA A 238 -9.88 3.54 0.61
CA ALA A 238 -8.79 3.12 1.49
C ALA A 238 -8.19 4.31 2.25
N ILE A 239 -7.97 5.45 1.57
CA ILE A 239 -7.49 6.68 2.21
C ILE A 239 -8.49 7.18 3.25
N GLY A 240 -9.79 7.10 2.99
CA GLY A 240 -10.82 7.51 3.95
C GLY A 240 -11.06 6.52 5.09
N PHE A 241 -10.75 5.24 4.90
CA PHE A 241 -10.85 4.21 5.94
C PHE A 241 -9.68 4.26 6.93
N THR A 242 -8.48 4.52 6.42
CA THR A 242 -7.23 4.61 7.18
C THR A 242 -7.00 6.01 7.73
#